data_AF-A0A7S2STJ3-F1
#
_entry.id   AF-A0A7S2STJ3-F1
#
_cell.length_a   1.000
_cell.length_b   1.000
_cell.length_c   1.000
_cell.angle_alpha   90.00
_cell.angle_beta   90.00
_cell.angle_gamma   90.00
#
_symmetry.space_group_name_H-M   'P 1'
#
loop_
_entity.id
_entity.type
_entity.pdbx_description
1 polymer ?
#
loop_
_entity_poly.entity_id
_entity_poly.type
_entity_poly.pdbx_seq_one_letter_code
_entity_poly.pdbx_strand_id
1 'polypeptide(L)'
;VSQGIDPTTAAVQALQMIATNPAAASALAQQAAVADAVDDASPLPRFLVALSLAEGESLRRLIHIERSNPVLSGEQGVGIALHTIDGMTLDKSQAFCSPPPSSPVARSVHACTLCLRFLNCEMYYTAEEVDVLLESLDKVPIPDRSAFFAACLRLRRRERQIWGDTPLAKLFTDPADWKQLHVRSLVQQMSSELRRRRLSATHLIHRFGQQASEGSDTAFLPLNAIQRINADLQLGFSPADLSLVAQAADIHGSGRVGPEDLAKCFAIPVESPQSTSPSALNSSEEEPEAPRTWDCMNCSMTNPSFEMMCGRCGFGWSGKREVPPGKWECSSCSFFNDNGRYYCDMCNRSRPDLAYVRF
;
A
#
# COMPACT_ATOMS: atom_id res chain seq x y z
N VAL A 1 -36.63 3.96 -3.83
CA VAL A 1 -35.72 4.40 -4.91
C VAL A 1 -36.13 5.81 -5.32
N SER A 2 -35.65 6.81 -4.59
CA SER A 2 -35.82 8.22 -4.96
C SER A 2 -34.85 8.50 -6.10
N GLN A 3 -35.38 8.74 -7.30
CA GLN A 3 -34.57 9.17 -8.43
C GLN A 3 -34.02 10.57 -8.11
N GLY A 4 -32.75 10.63 -7.73
CA GLY A 4 -32.03 11.89 -7.59
C GLY A 4 -31.95 12.58 -8.96
N ILE A 5 -32.26 13.87 -8.98
CA ILE A 5 -32.11 14.70 -10.18
C ILE A 5 -30.63 14.70 -10.56
N ASP A 6 -30.35 14.54 -11.85
CA ASP A 6 -29.01 14.65 -12.41
C ASP A 6 -28.34 15.99 -11.96
N PRO A 7 -27.10 15.97 -11.45
CA PRO A 7 -26.47 17.15 -10.83
C PRO A 7 -26.38 18.36 -11.75
N THR A 8 -26.19 18.13 -13.05
CA THR A 8 -26.13 19.19 -14.06
C THR A 8 -27.50 19.81 -14.26
N THR A 9 -28.55 18.99 -14.27
CA THR A 9 -29.94 19.44 -14.34
C THR A 9 -30.33 20.26 -13.11
N ALA A 10 -29.92 19.83 -11.92
CA ALA A 10 -30.14 20.57 -10.67
C ALA A 10 -29.40 21.92 -10.66
N ALA A 11 -28.16 21.97 -11.13
CA ALA A 11 -27.39 23.21 -11.23
C ALA A 11 -27.99 24.21 -12.23
N VAL A 12 -28.47 23.73 -13.39
CA VAL A 12 -29.15 24.58 -14.38
C VAL A 12 -30.45 25.14 -13.84
N GLN A 13 -31.24 24.32 -13.13
CA GLN A 13 -32.48 24.77 -12.49
C GLN A 13 -32.20 25.81 -11.40
N ALA A 14 -31.17 25.61 -10.57
CA ALA A 14 -30.76 26.59 -9.56
C ALA A 14 -30.35 27.93 -10.20
N LEU A 15 -29.55 27.90 -11.27
CA LEU A 15 -29.15 29.10 -12.00
C LEU A 15 -30.33 29.81 -12.67
N GLN A 16 -31.30 29.07 -13.22
CA GLN A 16 -32.52 29.64 -13.80
C GLN A 16 -33.43 30.27 -12.72
N MET A 17 -33.52 29.66 -11.54
CA MET A 17 -34.27 30.22 -10.41
C MET A 17 -33.65 31.53 -9.90
N ILE A 18 -32.31 31.60 -9.84
CA ILE A 18 -31.58 32.82 -9.46
C ILE A 18 -31.80 33.93 -10.51
N ALA A 19 -31.82 33.57 -11.80
CA ALA A 19 -32.02 34.52 -12.89
C ALA A 19 -33.47 35.07 -12.97
N THR A 20 -34.47 34.28 -12.56
CA THR A 20 -35.89 34.65 -12.70
C THR A 20 -36.51 35.26 -11.45
N ASN A 21 -35.96 34.98 -10.26
CA ASN A 21 -36.44 35.59 -9.02
C ASN A 21 -35.29 35.76 -8.01
N PRO A 22 -34.49 36.85 -8.12
CA PRO A 22 -33.34 37.08 -7.24
C PRO A 22 -33.73 37.22 -5.76
N ALA A 23 -34.99 37.57 -5.45
CA ALA A 23 -35.51 37.60 -4.08
C ALA A 23 -35.72 36.19 -3.49
N ALA A 24 -36.03 35.19 -4.31
CA ALA A 24 -36.16 33.80 -3.86
C ALA A 24 -34.81 33.17 -3.53
N ALA A 25 -33.73 33.56 -4.22
CA ALA A 25 -32.37 33.15 -3.89
C ALA A 25 -31.91 33.71 -2.52
N SER A 26 -32.29 34.96 -2.23
CA SER A 26 -32.06 35.58 -0.92
C SER A 26 -32.84 34.86 0.19
N ALA A 27 -34.10 34.48 -0.07
CA ALA A 27 -34.93 33.74 0.89
C ALA A 27 -34.44 32.30 1.15
N LEU A 28 -33.95 31.59 0.12
CA LEU A 28 -33.34 30.26 0.30
C LEU A 28 -32.01 30.33 1.06
N ALA A 29 -31.18 31.34 0.77
CA ALA A 29 -29.94 31.60 1.51
C ALA A 29 -30.23 31.96 2.98
N GLN A 30 -31.29 32.74 3.24
CA GLN A 30 -31.75 33.06 4.59
C GLN A 30 -32.33 31.84 5.31
N GLN A 31 -33.09 30.98 4.65
CA GLN A 31 -33.62 29.74 5.26
C GLN A 31 -32.52 28.72 5.59
N ALA A 32 -31.48 28.63 4.77
CA ALA A 32 -30.28 27.84 5.09
C ALA A 32 -29.48 28.47 6.27
N ALA A 33 -29.39 29.80 6.32
CA ALA A 33 -28.68 30.52 7.39
C ALA A 33 -29.40 30.47 8.75
N VAL A 34 -30.74 30.40 8.78
CA VAL A 34 -31.53 30.34 10.02
C VAL A 34 -31.48 28.95 10.68
N ALA A 35 -31.21 27.88 9.92
CA ALA A 35 -31.01 26.54 10.48
C ALA A 35 -29.65 26.36 11.17
N ASP A 36 -28.68 27.25 10.89
CA ASP A 36 -27.29 27.17 11.35
C ASP A 36 -26.89 28.33 12.28
N ALA A 37 -27.88 29.02 12.88
CA ALA A 37 -27.64 30.10 13.84
C ALA A 37 -27.06 29.57 15.16
N VAL A 38 -25.76 29.30 15.14
CA VAL A 38 -24.90 29.01 16.30
C VAL A 38 -23.94 30.21 16.45
N ASP A 39 -24.00 30.85 17.61
CA ASP A 39 -23.14 31.91 18.17
C ASP A 39 -22.25 32.75 17.22
N ASP A 40 -22.44 34.07 17.33
CA ASP A 40 -21.85 35.20 16.61
C ASP A 40 -20.32 35.41 16.83
N ALA A 41 -19.60 34.33 17.16
CA ALA A 41 -18.14 34.31 17.34
C ALA A 41 -17.48 33.08 16.67
N SER A 42 -18.22 32.30 15.88
CA SER A 42 -17.64 31.20 15.12
C SER A 42 -16.98 31.74 13.82
N PRO A 43 -15.72 31.39 13.52
CA PRO A 43 -15.09 31.79 12.27
C PRO A 43 -15.90 31.23 11.10
N LEU A 44 -16.17 32.08 10.10
CA LEU A 44 -16.93 31.71 8.90
C LEU A 44 -16.49 30.33 8.36
N PRO A 45 -17.45 29.47 7.95
CA PRO A 45 -17.14 28.12 7.52
C PRO A 45 -16.18 28.12 6.34
N ARG A 46 -15.18 27.24 6.39
CA ARG A 46 -14.19 27.06 5.31
C ARG A 46 -14.64 25.93 4.41
N PHE A 47 -14.82 26.23 3.14
CA PHE A 47 -15.23 25.26 2.13
C PHE A 47 -14.02 24.79 1.32
N LEU A 48 -13.97 23.49 1.03
CA LEU A 48 -13.02 22.89 0.10
C LEU A 48 -13.78 22.31 -1.08
N VAL A 49 -13.28 22.56 -2.29
CA VAL A 49 -13.92 22.13 -3.53
C VAL A 49 -12.86 21.49 -4.42
N ALA A 50 -13.18 20.32 -4.96
CA ALA A 50 -12.38 19.69 -6.01
C ALA A 50 -12.67 20.39 -7.34
N LEU A 51 -11.61 20.80 -8.04
CA LEU A 51 -11.73 21.54 -9.29
C LEU A 51 -11.23 20.70 -10.45
N SER A 52 -11.87 20.83 -11.61
CA SER A 52 -11.25 20.47 -12.87
C SER A 52 -10.08 21.41 -13.17
N LEU A 53 -9.16 20.99 -14.06
CA LEU A 53 -8.03 21.82 -14.46
C LEU A 53 -8.48 23.15 -15.12
N ALA A 54 -9.58 23.13 -15.86
CA ALA A 54 -10.15 24.32 -16.51
C ALA A 54 -10.74 25.31 -15.47
N GLU A 55 -11.42 24.81 -14.44
CA GLU A 55 -11.89 25.64 -13.33
C GLU A 55 -10.72 26.20 -12.52
N GLY A 56 -9.69 25.39 -12.28
CA GLY A 56 -8.45 25.81 -11.62
C GLY A 56 -7.74 26.94 -12.38
N GLU A 57 -7.61 26.84 -13.71
CA GLU A 57 -7.07 27.91 -14.56
C GLU A 57 -7.90 29.19 -14.46
N SER A 58 -9.23 29.06 -14.48
CA SER A 58 -10.16 30.19 -14.37
C SER A 58 -10.04 30.90 -13.02
N LEU A 59 -10.00 30.15 -11.91
CA LEU A 59 -9.80 30.71 -10.57
C LEU A 59 -8.43 31.36 -10.42
N ARG A 60 -7.38 30.76 -11.01
CA ARG A 60 -6.04 31.34 -11.00
C ARG A 60 -6.01 32.71 -11.69
N ARG A 61 -6.68 32.83 -12.84
CA ARG A 61 -6.86 34.12 -13.52
C ARG A 61 -7.61 35.12 -12.64
N LEU A 62 -8.69 34.69 -11.98
CA LEU A 62 -9.49 35.55 -11.08
C LEU A 62 -8.64 36.09 -9.92
N ILE A 63 -7.80 35.25 -9.29
CA ILE A 63 -6.87 35.67 -8.24
C ILE A 63 -5.89 36.73 -8.78
N HIS A 64 -5.32 36.52 -9.97
CA HIS A 64 -4.36 37.46 -10.54
C HIS A 64 -4.95 38.81 -10.96
N ILE A 65 -6.26 38.89 -11.21
CA ILE A 65 -6.97 40.15 -11.52
C ILE A 65 -7.77 40.69 -10.34
N GLU A 66 -7.55 40.19 -9.11
CA GLU A 66 -8.39 40.44 -7.94
C GLU A 66 -8.67 41.92 -7.67
N ARG A 67 -7.71 42.82 -7.94
CA ARG A 67 -7.87 44.27 -7.73
C ARG A 67 -8.98 44.90 -8.57
N SER A 68 -9.29 44.27 -9.70
CA SER A 68 -10.35 44.69 -10.62
C SER A 68 -11.64 43.89 -10.45
N ASN A 69 -11.67 42.91 -9.53
CA ASN A 69 -12.79 42.02 -9.33
C ASN A 69 -13.52 42.36 -8.01
N PRO A 70 -14.76 42.88 -8.06
CA PRO A 70 -15.51 43.30 -6.88
C PRO A 70 -15.82 42.17 -5.88
N VAL A 71 -15.73 40.90 -6.29
CA VAL A 71 -15.96 39.74 -5.40
C VAL A 71 -14.73 39.46 -4.51
N LEU A 72 -13.53 39.73 -5.02
CA LEU A 72 -12.26 39.45 -4.32
C LEU A 72 -11.64 40.72 -3.72
N SER A 73 -11.93 41.90 -4.28
CA SER A 73 -11.44 43.19 -3.80
C SER A 73 -12.31 43.77 -2.68
N GLY A 74 -11.68 44.49 -1.75
CA GLY A 74 -12.38 45.27 -0.70
C GLY A 74 -12.31 44.63 0.68
N GLU A 75 -12.80 45.34 1.70
CA GLU A 75 -12.75 44.90 3.11
C GLU A 75 -13.63 43.66 3.39
N GLN A 76 -14.61 43.39 2.53
CA GLN A 76 -15.49 42.21 2.59
C GLN A 76 -15.22 41.21 1.46
N GLY A 77 -14.06 41.32 0.79
CA GLY A 77 -13.68 40.42 -0.30
C GLY A 77 -13.56 38.97 0.15
N VAL A 78 -13.92 38.01 -0.71
CA VAL A 78 -13.85 36.58 -0.39
C VAL A 78 -12.40 36.09 -0.48
N GLY A 79 -11.94 35.42 0.58
CA GLY A 79 -10.64 34.76 0.62
C GLY A 79 -10.68 33.41 -0.10
N ILE A 80 -9.89 33.26 -1.17
CA ILE A 80 -9.75 31.99 -1.90
C ILE A 80 -8.28 31.59 -2.03
N ALA A 81 -8.01 30.29 -1.99
CA ALA A 81 -6.69 29.74 -2.27
C ALA A 81 -6.81 28.47 -3.10
N LEU A 82 -5.85 28.29 -4.00
CA LEU A 82 -5.68 27.09 -4.80
C LEU A 82 -4.61 26.23 -4.19
N HIS A 83 -4.91 24.94 -4.00
CA HIS A 83 -4.00 23.97 -3.43
C HIS A 83 -3.82 22.79 -4.39
N THR A 84 -2.63 22.20 -4.39
CA THR A 84 -2.46 20.84 -4.90
C THR A 84 -3.11 19.84 -3.94
N ILE A 85 -3.30 18.61 -4.41
CA ILE A 85 -3.89 17.56 -3.58
C ILE A 85 -3.04 17.18 -2.37
N ASP A 86 -1.72 17.42 -2.45
CA ASP A 86 -0.78 17.24 -1.34
C ASP A 86 -0.79 18.41 -0.34
N GLY A 87 -1.69 19.39 -0.52
CA GLY A 87 -1.87 20.54 0.37
C GLY A 87 -0.98 21.74 0.06
N MET A 88 -0.10 21.66 -0.96
CA MET A 88 0.76 22.79 -1.34
C MET A 88 -0.08 23.94 -1.90
N THR A 89 0.06 25.14 -1.36
CA THR A 89 -0.65 26.33 -1.88
C THR A 89 0.02 26.79 -3.17
N LEU A 90 -0.76 26.86 -4.25
CA LEU A 90 -0.33 27.36 -5.55
C LEU A 90 -0.47 28.88 -5.66
N ASP A 91 -1.67 29.39 -5.37
CA ASP A 91 -2.02 30.81 -5.41
C ASP A 91 -3.08 31.13 -4.36
N LYS A 92 -3.19 32.39 -3.96
CA LYS A 92 -4.18 32.86 -2.99
C LYS A 92 -4.55 34.32 -3.22
N SER A 93 -5.79 34.68 -2.92
CA SER A 93 -6.23 36.08 -2.90
C SER A 93 -5.72 36.82 -1.65
N GLN A 94 -5.72 38.15 -1.70
CA GLN A 94 -5.31 39.01 -0.58
C GLN A 94 -6.14 38.78 0.69
N ALA A 95 -7.45 38.55 0.54
CA ALA A 95 -8.35 38.30 1.66
C ALA A 95 -8.23 36.89 2.26
N PHE A 96 -7.43 36.00 1.65
CA PHE A 96 -7.25 34.64 2.17
C PHE A 96 -6.30 34.61 3.37
N CYS A 97 -6.86 34.27 4.53
CA CYS A 97 -6.10 34.02 5.75
C CYS A 97 -5.93 32.51 5.98
N SER A 98 -4.68 32.05 6.17
CA SER A 98 -4.45 30.67 6.58
C SER A 98 -4.93 30.45 8.03
N PRO A 99 -5.63 29.36 8.33
CA PRO A 99 -6.10 29.09 9.67
C PRO A 99 -4.90 28.73 10.58
N PRO A 100 -4.92 29.12 11.87
CA PRO A 100 -3.91 28.68 12.82
C PRO A 100 -3.88 27.15 12.91
N PRO A 101 -2.69 26.49 13.04
CA PRO A 101 -2.58 25.03 12.99
C PRO A 101 -3.47 24.30 14.01
N SER A 102 -3.62 24.86 15.21
CA SER A 102 -4.42 24.27 16.29
C SER A 102 -5.92 24.62 16.22
N SER A 103 -6.34 25.37 15.20
CA SER A 103 -7.73 25.81 15.09
C SER A 103 -8.65 24.66 14.62
N PRO A 104 -9.94 24.66 15.03
CA PRO A 104 -10.92 23.72 14.48
C PRO A 104 -11.02 23.79 12.95
N VAL A 105 -10.84 24.99 12.38
CA VAL A 105 -10.84 25.20 10.93
C VAL A 105 -9.67 24.46 10.27
N ALA A 106 -8.46 24.53 10.81
CA ALA A 106 -7.31 23.82 10.27
C ALA A 106 -7.50 22.29 10.29
N ARG A 107 -8.10 21.76 11.37
CA ARG A 107 -8.46 20.33 11.46
C ARG A 107 -9.47 19.93 10.39
N SER A 108 -10.50 20.75 10.17
CA SER A 108 -11.51 20.52 9.12
C SER A 108 -10.89 20.55 7.72
N VAL A 109 -10.01 21.53 7.43
CA VAL A 109 -9.27 21.59 6.16
C VAL A 109 -8.44 20.32 5.95
N HIS A 110 -7.73 19.87 6.98
CA HIS A 110 -6.92 18.66 6.92
C HIS A 110 -7.78 17.43 6.63
N ALA A 111 -8.88 17.24 7.35
CA ALA A 111 -9.84 16.16 7.13
C ALA A 111 -10.40 16.15 5.69
N CYS A 112 -10.86 17.30 5.20
CA CYS A 112 -11.33 17.46 3.82
C CYS A 112 -10.22 17.16 2.79
N THR A 113 -8.99 17.57 3.04
CA THR A 113 -7.84 17.28 2.16
C THR A 113 -7.58 15.78 2.07
N LEU A 114 -7.61 15.06 3.21
CA LEU A 114 -7.48 13.61 3.21
C LEU A 114 -8.64 12.93 2.47
N CYS A 115 -9.87 13.43 2.61
CA CYS A 115 -11.01 12.94 1.84
C CYS A 115 -10.80 13.13 0.33
N LEU A 116 -10.27 14.27 -0.11
CA LEU A 116 -9.93 14.49 -1.52
C LEU A 116 -8.83 13.54 -2.02
N ARG A 117 -7.81 13.25 -1.21
CA ARG A 117 -6.80 12.21 -1.49
C ARG A 117 -7.43 10.83 -1.64
N PHE A 118 -8.44 10.52 -0.81
CA PHE A 118 -9.20 9.26 -0.88
C PHE A 118 -9.98 9.17 -2.19
N LEU A 119 -10.66 10.25 -2.60
CA LEU A 119 -11.32 10.36 -3.91
C LEU A 119 -10.30 10.19 -5.06
N ASN A 120 -9.08 10.68 -4.88
CA ASN A 120 -7.96 10.49 -5.81
C ASN A 120 -7.32 9.08 -5.74
N CYS A 121 -7.94 8.13 -5.04
CA CYS A 121 -7.50 6.75 -4.94
C CYS A 121 -6.08 6.56 -4.37
N GLU A 122 -5.63 7.48 -3.51
CA GLU A 122 -4.38 7.26 -2.77
C GLU A 122 -4.53 6.10 -1.78
N MET A 123 -3.45 5.37 -1.55
CA MET A 123 -3.46 4.17 -0.69
C MET A 123 -2.52 4.28 0.52
N TYR A 124 -1.57 5.21 0.46
CA TYR A 124 -0.55 5.37 1.48
C TYR A 124 -0.85 6.59 2.34
N TYR A 125 -1.31 6.31 3.55
CA TYR A 125 -1.61 7.27 4.60
C TYR A 125 -0.76 6.95 5.82
N THR A 126 -0.42 7.97 6.61
CA THR A 126 0.12 7.74 7.95
C THR A 126 -0.96 7.17 8.86
N ALA A 127 -0.58 6.57 10.01
CA ALA A 127 -1.56 6.05 10.96
C ALA A 127 -2.52 7.15 11.44
N GLU A 128 -1.99 8.34 11.73
CA GLU A 128 -2.75 9.52 12.15
C GLU A 128 -3.74 9.97 11.07
N GLU A 129 -3.33 9.98 9.80
CA GLU A 129 -4.21 10.33 8.68
C GLU A 129 -5.34 9.31 8.49
N VAL A 130 -5.08 8.01 8.71
CA VAL A 130 -6.12 6.98 8.66
C VAL A 130 -7.16 7.21 9.75
N ASP A 131 -6.75 7.58 10.96
CA ASP A 131 -7.66 7.86 12.07
C ASP A 131 -8.56 9.07 11.76
N VAL A 132 -8.01 10.13 11.18
CA VAL A 132 -8.79 11.30 10.72
C VAL A 132 -9.78 10.91 9.63
N LEU A 133 -9.39 10.03 8.69
CA LEU A 133 -10.31 9.53 7.65
C LEU A 133 -11.43 8.65 8.22
N LEU A 134 -11.13 7.80 9.20
CA LEU A 134 -12.13 6.98 9.89
C LEU A 134 -13.17 7.85 10.59
N GLU A 135 -12.73 8.92 11.26
CA GLU A 135 -13.61 9.92 11.87
C GLU A 135 -14.43 10.66 10.81
N SER A 136 -13.79 11.08 9.71
CA SER A 136 -14.44 11.86 8.63
C SER A 136 -15.50 11.06 7.86
N LEU A 137 -15.33 9.73 7.78
CA LEU A 137 -16.21 8.82 7.04
C LEU A 137 -17.13 8.01 7.96
N ASP A 138 -17.21 8.34 9.26
CA ASP A 138 -17.93 7.59 10.29
C ASP A 138 -19.37 7.22 9.89
N LYS A 139 -20.09 8.15 9.25
CA LYS A 139 -21.48 8.03 8.79
C LYS A 139 -21.63 7.21 7.51
N VAL A 140 -20.55 6.95 6.79
CA VAL A 140 -20.57 6.18 5.54
C VAL A 140 -20.33 4.70 5.87
N PRO A 141 -21.26 3.78 5.54
CA PRO A 141 -21.05 2.35 5.78
C PRO A 141 -19.81 1.80 5.06
N ILE A 142 -19.11 0.85 5.69
CA ILE A 142 -17.92 0.20 5.13
C ILE A 142 -18.14 -0.35 3.70
N PRO A 143 -19.25 -1.06 3.39
CA PRO A 143 -19.50 -1.56 2.03
C PRO A 143 -19.55 -0.42 1.00
N ASP A 144 -20.15 0.71 1.34
CA ASP A 144 -20.28 1.87 0.44
C ASP A 144 -18.93 2.54 0.20
N ARG A 145 -18.09 2.66 1.25
CA ARG A 145 -16.71 3.16 1.11
C ARG A 145 -15.93 2.29 0.12
N SER A 146 -16.01 0.98 0.27
CA SER A 146 -15.29 0.01 -0.56
C SER A 146 -15.79 0.03 -2.02
N ALA A 147 -17.11 0.10 -2.22
CA ALA A 147 -17.74 0.12 -3.54
C ALA A 147 -17.41 1.43 -4.28
N PHE A 148 -17.48 2.56 -3.58
CA PHE A 148 -17.10 3.87 -4.11
C PHE A 148 -15.64 3.89 -4.53
N PHE A 149 -14.72 3.47 -3.65
CA PHE A 149 -13.30 3.45 -3.95
C PHE A 149 -12.97 2.52 -5.12
N ALA A 150 -13.58 1.33 -5.16
CA ALA A 150 -13.44 0.40 -6.29
C ALA A 150 -13.96 1.01 -7.60
N ALA A 151 -15.06 1.75 -7.58
CA ALA A 151 -15.58 2.44 -8.75
C ALA A 151 -14.59 3.51 -9.26
N CYS A 152 -14.01 4.31 -8.37
CA CYS A 152 -13.00 5.31 -8.72
C CYS A 152 -11.72 4.66 -9.30
N LEU A 153 -11.23 3.57 -8.69
CA LEU A 153 -10.08 2.81 -9.19
C LEU A 153 -10.31 2.26 -10.60
N ARG A 154 -11.52 1.78 -10.91
CA ARG A 154 -11.87 1.24 -12.24
C ARG A 154 -11.77 2.27 -13.36
N LEU A 155 -11.91 3.56 -13.05
CA LEU A 155 -11.80 4.65 -14.03
C LEU A 155 -10.33 5.02 -14.33
N ARG A 156 -9.37 4.52 -13.53
CA ARG A 156 -7.94 4.83 -13.72
C ARG A 156 -7.32 3.93 -14.80
N ARG A 157 -6.49 4.55 -15.64
CA ARG A 157 -5.78 3.89 -16.75
C ARG A 157 -4.45 3.21 -16.36
N ARG A 158 -3.93 3.44 -15.15
CA ARG A 158 -2.66 2.88 -14.64
C ARG A 158 -2.92 1.74 -13.64
N GLU A 159 -1.89 0.91 -13.41
CA GLU A 159 -1.91 -0.35 -12.65
C GLU A 159 -2.88 -0.35 -11.45
N ARG A 160 -3.71 -1.40 -11.39
CA ARG A 160 -4.64 -1.65 -10.30
C ARG A 160 -3.85 -2.08 -9.07
N GLN A 161 -3.36 -1.11 -8.30
CA GLN A 161 -2.79 -1.42 -6.99
C GLN A 161 -3.86 -2.08 -6.11
N ILE A 162 -3.46 -3.14 -5.41
CA ILE A 162 -4.32 -3.87 -4.48
C ILE A 162 -4.22 -3.15 -3.14
N TRP A 163 -5.32 -2.54 -2.69
CA TRP A 163 -5.34 -1.76 -1.45
C TRP A 163 -5.21 -2.60 -0.17
N GLY A 164 -5.37 -3.93 -0.27
CA GLY A 164 -5.41 -4.85 0.88
C GLY A 164 -4.15 -4.86 1.74
N ASP A 165 -3.00 -4.54 1.15
CA ASP A 165 -1.70 -4.49 1.84
C ASP A 165 -1.28 -3.06 2.21
N THR A 166 -2.20 -2.11 2.12
CA THR A 166 -1.93 -0.68 2.38
C THR A 166 -2.63 -0.22 3.67
N PRO A 167 -2.16 0.86 4.32
CA PRO A 167 -2.82 1.42 5.51
C PRO A 167 -4.32 1.69 5.30
N LEU A 168 -4.71 1.99 4.06
CA LEU A 168 -6.08 2.22 3.65
C LEU A 168 -7.04 1.04 3.93
N ALA A 169 -6.54 -0.20 3.99
CA ALA A 169 -7.36 -1.38 4.21
C ALA A 169 -8.23 -1.30 5.47
N LYS A 170 -7.80 -0.55 6.49
CA LYS A 170 -8.56 -0.28 7.71
C LYS A 170 -9.88 0.44 7.46
N LEU A 171 -9.98 1.30 6.43
CA LEU A 171 -11.23 2.00 6.09
C LEU A 171 -12.30 1.05 5.55
N PHE A 172 -11.88 -0.10 5.01
CA PHE A 172 -12.75 -1.08 4.35
C PHE A 172 -12.99 -2.33 5.19
N THR A 173 -12.50 -2.35 6.42
CA THR A 173 -12.54 -3.52 7.29
C THR A 173 -13.09 -3.13 8.64
N ASP A 174 -13.91 -4.01 9.21
CA ASP A 174 -14.46 -3.80 10.55
C ASP A 174 -13.32 -3.63 11.58
N PRO A 175 -13.42 -2.68 12.52
CA PRO A 175 -12.43 -2.51 13.58
C PRO A 175 -12.12 -3.78 14.38
N ALA A 176 -13.09 -4.68 14.55
CA ALA A 176 -12.88 -5.98 15.20
C ALA A 176 -11.93 -6.89 14.40
N ASP A 177 -11.90 -6.73 13.08
CA ASP A 177 -11.14 -7.54 12.13
C ASP A 177 -9.79 -6.92 11.74
N TRP A 178 -9.43 -5.74 12.26
CA TRP A 178 -8.13 -5.13 11.95
C TRP A 178 -6.94 -6.01 12.37
N LYS A 179 -7.10 -6.80 13.44
CA LYS A 179 -6.09 -7.80 13.83
C LYS A 179 -5.91 -8.86 12.73
N GLN A 180 -6.98 -9.24 12.03
CA GLN A 180 -6.91 -10.18 10.92
C GLN A 180 -6.21 -9.59 9.71
N LEU A 181 -6.32 -8.28 9.44
CA LEU A 181 -5.55 -7.63 8.38
C LEU A 181 -4.04 -7.72 8.64
N HIS A 182 -3.63 -7.44 9.87
CA HIS A 182 -2.22 -7.54 10.27
C HIS A 182 -1.72 -8.98 10.16
N VAL A 183 -2.50 -9.95 10.64
CA VAL A 183 -2.17 -11.38 10.49
C VAL A 183 -2.05 -11.75 9.00
N ARG A 184 -2.97 -11.29 8.15
CA ARG A 184 -2.95 -11.58 6.70
C ARG A 184 -1.74 -10.97 6.02
N SER A 185 -1.34 -9.74 6.37
CA SER A 185 -0.16 -9.11 5.78
C SER A 185 1.12 -9.85 6.17
N LEU A 186 1.24 -10.29 7.43
CA LEU A 186 2.36 -11.11 7.91
C LEU A 186 2.42 -12.48 7.20
N VAL A 187 1.28 -13.17 7.10
CA VAL A 187 1.16 -14.43 6.38
C VAL A 187 1.51 -14.23 4.90
N GLN A 188 1.05 -13.16 4.26
CA GLN A 188 1.33 -12.87 2.86
C GLN A 188 2.81 -12.56 2.61
N GLN A 189 3.47 -11.82 3.50
CA GLN A 189 4.91 -11.56 3.43
C GLN A 189 5.71 -12.88 3.52
N MET A 190 5.38 -13.73 4.51
CA MET A 190 6.02 -15.03 4.66
C MET A 190 5.74 -15.94 3.46
N SER A 191 4.49 -16.00 2.99
CA SER A 191 4.06 -16.77 1.81
C SER A 191 4.78 -16.35 0.53
N SER A 192 4.95 -15.04 0.34
CA SER A 192 5.63 -14.50 -0.84
C SER A 192 7.10 -14.89 -0.85
N GLU A 193 7.76 -14.87 0.31
CA GLU A 193 9.16 -15.26 0.45
C GLU A 193 9.35 -16.78 0.31
N LEU A 194 8.45 -17.59 0.88
CA LEU A 194 8.44 -19.05 0.71
C LEU A 194 8.29 -19.44 -0.76
N ARG A 195 7.35 -18.81 -1.48
CA ARG A 195 7.14 -19.03 -2.93
C ARG A 195 8.32 -18.55 -3.75
N ARG A 196 8.91 -17.40 -3.41
CA ARG A 196 10.12 -16.87 -4.06
C ARG A 196 11.29 -17.86 -3.98
N ARG A 197 11.44 -18.53 -2.83
CA ARG A 197 12.44 -19.59 -2.60
C ARG A 197 12.02 -20.98 -3.07
N ARG A 198 10.82 -21.12 -3.65
CA ARG A 198 10.23 -22.40 -4.10
C ARG A 198 10.20 -23.49 -3.02
N LEU A 199 9.95 -23.09 -1.77
CA LEU A 199 9.86 -24.01 -0.64
C LEU A 199 8.48 -24.64 -0.58
N SER A 200 8.44 -25.96 -0.37
CA SER A 200 7.21 -26.74 -0.17
C SER A 200 6.96 -27.00 1.30
N ALA A 201 5.72 -27.38 1.64
CA ALA A 201 5.36 -27.70 3.02
C ALA A 201 6.17 -28.90 3.57
N THR A 202 6.35 -29.93 2.75
CA THR A 202 7.20 -31.09 3.09
C THR A 202 8.64 -30.71 3.36
N HIS A 203 9.24 -29.81 2.56
CA HIS A 203 10.60 -29.32 2.79
C HIS A 203 10.72 -28.61 4.16
N LEU A 204 9.75 -27.77 4.49
CA LEU A 204 9.74 -27.03 5.76
C LEU A 204 9.61 -27.97 6.97
N ILE A 205 8.73 -28.98 6.88
CA ILE A 205 8.57 -29.98 7.93
C ILE A 205 9.82 -30.86 8.06
N HIS A 206 10.45 -31.26 6.95
CA HIS A 206 11.70 -32.01 7.01
C HIS A 206 12.83 -31.21 7.67
N ARG A 207 12.93 -29.90 7.37
CA ARG A 207 14.01 -29.04 7.87
C ARG A 207 13.80 -28.54 9.30
N PHE A 208 12.55 -28.25 9.66
CA PHE A 208 12.23 -27.56 10.92
C PHE A 208 11.25 -28.32 11.82
N GLY A 209 10.64 -29.39 11.32
CA GLY A 209 9.65 -30.18 12.05
C GLY A 209 10.25 -31.15 13.07
N GLN A 210 9.36 -31.85 13.76
CA GLN A 210 9.66 -32.90 14.73
C GLN A 210 8.82 -34.14 14.40
N GLN A 211 9.33 -35.31 14.77
CA GLN A 211 8.53 -36.54 14.69
C GLN A 211 7.52 -36.58 15.84
N ALA A 212 6.31 -37.05 15.55
CA ALA A 212 5.41 -37.49 16.61
C ALA A 212 6.03 -38.70 17.32
N SER A 213 5.64 -38.93 18.58
CA SER A 213 6.15 -40.00 19.47
C SER A 213 6.56 -41.29 18.76
N GLU A 214 7.59 -41.97 19.29
CA GLU A 214 8.13 -43.24 18.78
C GLU A 214 7.00 -44.18 18.30
N GLY A 215 6.81 -44.25 16.97
CA GLY A 215 5.76 -45.06 16.33
C GLY A 215 4.80 -44.32 15.39
N SER A 216 4.85 -42.99 15.28
CA SER A 216 4.07 -42.24 14.27
C SER A 216 4.95 -41.66 13.16
N ASP A 217 4.65 -42.01 11.91
CA ASP A 217 5.34 -41.50 10.71
C ASP A 217 4.97 -40.03 10.37
N THR A 218 4.03 -39.42 11.10
CA THR A 218 3.58 -38.07 10.78
C THR A 218 4.50 -37.03 11.43
N ALA A 219 5.43 -36.49 10.65
CA ALA A 219 6.19 -35.31 11.03
C ALA A 219 5.29 -34.07 11.07
N PHE A 220 5.47 -33.22 12.08
CA PHE A 220 4.70 -31.99 12.26
C PHE A 220 5.62 -30.83 12.56
N LEU A 221 5.14 -29.61 12.36
CA LEU A 221 5.86 -28.40 12.71
C LEU A 221 5.37 -27.87 14.07
N PRO A 222 6.22 -27.83 15.11
CA PRO A 222 5.85 -27.19 16.37
C PRO A 222 5.74 -25.67 16.18
N LEU A 223 4.88 -24.98 16.94
CA LEU A 223 4.64 -23.53 16.74
C LEU A 223 5.91 -22.67 16.82
N ASN A 224 6.88 -23.05 17.66
CA ASN A 224 8.17 -22.34 17.76
C ASN A 224 9.03 -22.46 16.48
N ALA A 225 8.80 -23.47 15.63
CA ALA A 225 9.52 -23.60 14.37
C ALA A 225 9.16 -22.49 13.37
N ILE A 226 8.00 -21.83 13.51
CA ILE A 226 7.66 -20.64 12.70
C ILE A 226 8.65 -19.49 12.98
N GLN A 227 9.15 -19.35 14.20
CA GLN A 227 10.19 -18.38 14.52
C GLN A 227 11.51 -18.71 13.79
N ARG A 228 11.86 -20.00 13.71
CA ARG A 228 13.06 -20.47 13.01
C ARG A 228 12.94 -20.29 11.49
N ILE A 229 11.76 -20.56 10.93
CA ILE A 229 11.44 -20.28 9.52
C ILE A 229 11.58 -18.78 9.26
N ASN A 230 10.97 -17.91 10.07
CA ASN A 230 11.09 -16.46 9.92
C ASN A 230 12.55 -15.97 9.94
N ALA A 231 13.38 -16.53 10.83
CA ALA A 231 14.81 -16.23 10.89
C ALA A 231 15.56 -16.68 9.63
N ASP A 232 15.26 -17.87 9.10
CA ASP A 232 15.82 -18.39 7.84
C ASP A 232 15.40 -17.53 6.64
N LEU A 233 14.15 -17.07 6.64
CA LEU A 233 13.59 -16.19 5.62
C LEU A 233 14.06 -14.73 5.74
N GLN A 234 14.65 -14.34 6.88
CA GLN A 234 15.13 -12.98 7.16
C GLN A 234 14.04 -11.90 7.08
N LEU A 235 12.81 -12.24 7.50
CA LEU A 235 11.65 -11.34 7.41
C LEU A 235 11.54 -10.35 8.57
N GLY A 236 12.30 -10.53 9.65
CA GLY A 236 12.41 -9.54 10.73
C GLY A 236 11.18 -9.35 11.61
N PHE A 237 10.22 -10.28 11.60
CA PHE A 237 9.00 -10.17 12.42
C PHE A 237 9.28 -10.13 13.93
N SER A 238 8.47 -9.37 14.66
CA SER A 238 8.55 -9.31 16.13
C SER A 238 8.02 -10.61 16.78
N PRO A 239 8.34 -10.88 18.06
CA PRO A 239 7.79 -12.05 18.76
C PRO A 239 6.26 -12.08 18.83
N ALA A 240 5.62 -10.91 18.90
CA ALA A 240 4.16 -10.78 18.88
C ALA A 240 3.59 -11.17 17.50
N ASP A 241 4.21 -10.69 16.43
CA ASP A 241 3.83 -11.01 15.04
C ASP A 241 3.99 -12.50 14.75
N LEU A 242 5.07 -13.10 15.24
CA LEU A 242 5.31 -14.54 15.11
C LEU A 242 4.26 -15.38 15.83
N SER A 243 3.77 -14.89 16.97
CA SER A 243 2.68 -15.54 17.69
C SER A 243 1.37 -15.50 16.89
N LEU A 244 1.11 -14.39 16.20
CA LEU A 244 -0.05 -14.24 15.31
C LEU A 244 0.02 -15.15 14.09
N VAL A 245 1.19 -15.23 13.43
CA VAL A 245 1.41 -16.15 12.29
C VAL A 245 1.30 -17.61 12.75
N ALA A 246 1.82 -17.94 13.93
CA ALA A 246 1.72 -19.29 14.48
C ALA A 246 0.28 -19.71 14.79
N GLN A 247 -0.52 -18.80 15.37
CA GLN A 247 -1.95 -19.04 15.58
C GLN A 247 -2.71 -19.19 14.26
N ALA A 248 -2.34 -18.42 13.23
CA ALA A 248 -2.97 -18.53 11.91
C ALA A 248 -2.65 -19.87 11.22
N ALA A 249 -1.44 -20.40 11.41
CA ALA A 249 -1.02 -21.68 10.86
C ALA A 249 -1.60 -22.89 11.62
N ASP A 250 -1.91 -22.75 12.91
CA ASP A 250 -2.55 -23.78 13.74
C ASP A 250 -4.08 -23.79 13.56
N ILE A 251 -4.54 -24.14 12.36
CA ILE A 251 -5.96 -24.14 11.97
C ILE A 251 -6.82 -24.97 12.92
N HIS A 252 -6.24 -26.02 13.51
CA HIS A 252 -6.92 -26.97 14.38
C HIS A 252 -6.73 -26.70 15.89
N GLY A 253 -5.92 -25.72 16.27
CA GLY A 253 -5.64 -25.39 17.68
C GLY A 253 -4.91 -26.50 18.44
N SER A 254 -4.14 -27.33 17.72
CA SER A 254 -3.48 -28.51 18.28
C SER A 254 -2.08 -28.23 18.83
N GLY A 255 -1.55 -27.02 18.61
CA GLY A 255 -0.17 -26.65 18.88
C GLY A 255 0.83 -27.29 17.91
N ARG A 256 0.35 -27.93 16.84
CA ARG A 256 1.12 -28.62 15.81
C ARG A 256 0.55 -28.26 14.44
N VAL A 257 1.44 -28.02 13.48
CA VAL A 257 1.04 -27.64 12.12
C VAL A 257 1.46 -28.75 11.16
N GLY A 258 0.49 -29.35 10.48
CA GLY A 258 0.73 -30.39 9.47
C GLY A 258 1.12 -29.81 8.11
N PRO A 259 1.55 -30.66 7.14
CA PRO A 259 1.92 -30.22 5.80
C PRO A 259 0.75 -29.56 5.06
N GLU A 260 -0.45 -30.09 5.22
CA GLU A 260 -1.68 -29.55 4.60
C GLU A 260 -2.07 -28.19 5.18
N ASP A 261 -1.97 -28.02 6.50
CA ASP A 261 -2.25 -26.74 7.16
C ASP A 261 -1.26 -25.66 6.73
N LEU A 262 0.02 -26.03 6.62
CA LEU A 262 1.08 -25.14 6.16
C LEU A 262 0.86 -24.74 4.68
N ALA A 263 0.56 -25.72 3.83
CA ALA A 263 0.26 -25.49 2.41
C ALA A 263 -0.94 -24.55 2.24
N LYS A 264 -2.00 -24.78 3.02
CA LYS A 264 -3.21 -23.96 3.01
C LYS A 264 -2.97 -22.56 3.55
N CYS A 265 -2.28 -22.42 4.68
CA CYS A 265 -2.03 -21.13 5.33
C CYS A 265 -1.13 -20.23 4.47
N PHE A 266 -0.06 -20.78 3.89
CA PHE A 266 0.93 -20.01 3.14
C PHE A 266 0.76 -20.07 1.61
N ALA A 267 -0.28 -20.74 1.11
CA ALA A 267 -0.51 -20.98 -0.31
C ALA A 267 0.74 -21.51 -1.05
N ILE A 268 1.41 -22.49 -0.44
CA ILE A 268 2.60 -23.18 -0.96
C ILE A 268 2.25 -24.62 -1.35
N PRO A 269 2.97 -25.26 -2.29
CA PRO A 269 2.72 -26.65 -2.64
C PRO A 269 3.10 -27.59 -1.48
N VAL A 270 2.37 -28.71 -1.35
CA VAL A 270 2.67 -29.75 -0.35
C VAL A 270 4.01 -30.43 -0.68
N GLU A 271 4.18 -30.87 -1.92
CA GLU A 271 5.40 -31.50 -2.43
C GLU A 271 6.09 -30.63 -3.50
N SER A 272 7.40 -30.75 -3.61
CA SER A 272 8.14 -30.09 -4.69
C SER A 272 7.88 -30.80 -6.03
N PRO A 273 7.75 -30.07 -7.16
CA PRO A 273 7.43 -30.65 -8.46
C PRO A 273 8.50 -31.61 -9.06
N GLN A 274 9.55 -31.96 -8.31
CA GLN A 274 10.63 -32.87 -8.74
C GLN A 274 10.55 -34.28 -8.13
N SER A 275 9.53 -34.60 -7.32
CA SER A 275 9.37 -35.91 -6.67
C SER A 275 8.41 -36.88 -7.39
N THR A 276 8.31 -36.83 -8.72
CA THR A 276 7.75 -37.96 -9.49
C THR A 276 8.89 -38.89 -9.92
N SER A 277 8.91 -40.09 -9.36
CA SER A 277 9.94 -41.11 -9.60
C SER A 277 10.05 -41.48 -11.09
N PRO A 278 11.26 -41.58 -11.67
CA PRO A 278 11.43 -42.18 -12.98
C PRO A 278 11.49 -43.70 -12.83
N SER A 279 10.43 -44.39 -13.24
CA SER A 279 10.54 -45.80 -13.61
C SER A 279 10.72 -45.94 -15.12
N ALA A 280 11.75 -46.70 -15.47
CA ALA A 280 12.12 -47.23 -16.79
C ALA A 280 12.67 -46.25 -17.82
N LEU A 281 13.98 -46.33 -18.08
CA LEU A 281 14.55 -47.01 -19.27
C LEU A 281 16.09 -47.04 -19.21
N ASN A 282 16.65 -48.21 -19.51
CA ASN A 282 18.07 -48.48 -19.74
C ASN A 282 18.65 -47.60 -20.86
N SER A 283 19.89 -47.11 -20.70
CA SER A 283 21.08 -47.63 -21.42
C SER A 283 22.28 -46.67 -21.29
N SER A 284 23.36 -47.20 -20.71
CA SER A 284 24.79 -47.00 -21.03
C SER A 284 25.22 -45.80 -21.91
N GLU A 285 26.12 -44.96 -21.40
CA GLU A 285 27.53 -44.84 -21.83
C GLU A 285 28.22 -43.68 -21.07
N GLU A 286 29.45 -43.95 -20.61
CA GLU A 286 30.29 -43.03 -19.83
C GLU A 286 31.02 -42.04 -20.77
N GLU A 287 30.89 -40.74 -20.51
CA GLU A 287 31.91 -39.75 -20.82
C GLU A 287 32.31 -39.02 -19.52
N PRO A 288 33.60 -38.65 -19.32
CA PRO A 288 34.03 -37.97 -18.11
C PRO A 288 33.57 -36.51 -18.14
N GLU A 289 32.41 -36.26 -17.55
CA GLU A 289 31.82 -34.94 -17.40
C GLU A 289 32.74 -34.03 -16.59
N ALA A 290 32.99 -32.82 -17.11
CA ALA A 290 33.68 -31.76 -16.38
C ALA A 290 33.10 -31.59 -14.96
N PRO A 291 33.91 -31.23 -13.95
CA PRO A 291 33.47 -31.23 -12.55
C PRO A 291 32.20 -30.40 -12.38
N ARG A 292 31.12 -31.08 -11.97
CA ARG A 292 29.75 -30.55 -11.85
C ARG A 292 29.57 -29.56 -10.70
N THR A 293 30.61 -29.30 -9.90
CA THR A 293 30.55 -28.52 -8.67
C THR A 293 31.83 -27.75 -8.39
N TRP A 294 31.74 -26.66 -7.62
CA TRP A 294 32.87 -25.88 -7.10
C TRP A 294 32.72 -25.60 -5.60
N ASP A 295 33.83 -25.56 -4.87
CA ASP A 295 33.81 -25.27 -3.44
C ASP A 295 34.03 -23.78 -3.17
N CYS A 296 33.18 -23.21 -2.33
CA CYS A 296 33.26 -21.80 -1.99
C CYS A 296 34.51 -21.49 -1.17
N MET A 297 35.41 -20.67 -1.70
CA MET A 297 36.64 -20.25 -1.01
C MET A 297 36.40 -19.49 0.31
N ASN A 298 35.19 -18.97 0.54
CA ASN A 298 34.84 -18.22 1.76
C ASN A 298 34.23 -19.09 2.86
N CYS A 299 33.40 -20.08 2.52
CA CYS A 299 32.65 -20.87 3.52
C CYS A 299 32.71 -22.39 3.31
N SER A 300 33.51 -22.85 2.35
CA SER A 300 33.75 -24.25 1.99
C SER A 300 32.50 -25.04 1.57
N MET A 301 31.40 -24.35 1.23
CA MET A 301 30.21 -25.00 0.69
C MET A 301 30.43 -25.39 -0.76
N THR A 302 30.12 -26.63 -1.10
CA THR A 302 30.07 -27.13 -2.49
C THR A 302 28.82 -26.64 -3.20
N ASN A 303 28.98 -25.98 -4.35
CA ASN A 303 27.90 -25.42 -5.16
C ASN A 303 27.94 -26.03 -6.57
N PRO A 304 26.82 -26.12 -7.29
CA PRO A 304 26.81 -26.58 -8.69
C PRO A 304 27.60 -25.65 -9.62
N SER A 305 28.24 -26.20 -10.65
CA SER A 305 29.09 -25.43 -11.59
C SER A 305 28.33 -24.42 -12.45
N PHE A 306 27.01 -24.57 -12.60
CA PHE A 306 26.14 -23.58 -13.25
C PHE A 306 25.72 -22.43 -12.33
N GLU A 307 25.96 -22.53 -11.02
CA GLU A 307 25.71 -21.45 -10.07
C GLU A 307 26.98 -20.63 -9.88
N MET A 308 26.98 -19.39 -10.35
CA MET A 308 28.13 -18.49 -10.23
C MET A 308 28.33 -17.94 -8.81
N MET A 309 27.40 -18.20 -7.87
CA MET A 309 27.41 -17.68 -6.50
C MET A 309 27.15 -18.79 -5.49
N CYS A 310 27.79 -18.71 -4.33
CA CYS A 310 27.60 -19.67 -3.27
C CYS A 310 26.24 -19.50 -2.58
N GLY A 311 25.46 -20.59 -2.50
CA GLY A 311 24.13 -20.58 -1.89
C GLY A 311 24.09 -20.27 -0.39
N ARG A 312 25.23 -20.37 0.32
CA ARG A 312 25.34 -20.07 1.76
C ARG A 312 25.80 -18.66 2.07
N CYS A 313 26.80 -18.13 1.36
CA CYS A 313 27.38 -16.83 1.68
C CYS A 313 27.28 -15.79 0.56
N GLY A 314 26.79 -16.15 -0.63
CA GLY A 314 26.60 -15.24 -1.76
C GLY A 314 27.88 -14.72 -2.40
N PHE A 315 29.03 -15.35 -2.11
CA PHE A 315 30.30 -15.04 -2.77
C PHE A 315 30.37 -15.78 -4.09
N GLY A 316 30.89 -15.12 -5.12
CA GLY A 316 31.15 -15.72 -6.42
C GLY A 316 32.33 -16.69 -6.37
N TRP A 317 32.46 -17.49 -7.42
CA TRP A 317 33.57 -18.46 -7.57
C TRP A 317 34.97 -17.81 -7.54
N SER A 318 35.05 -16.51 -7.83
CA SER A 318 36.25 -15.68 -7.80
C SER A 318 36.63 -15.22 -6.39
N GLY A 319 35.83 -15.56 -5.37
CA GLY A 319 36.01 -15.08 -4.00
C GLY A 319 35.57 -13.63 -3.80
N LYS A 320 34.89 -13.01 -4.77
CA LYS A 320 34.28 -11.67 -4.65
C LYS A 320 32.77 -11.77 -4.74
N ARG A 321 32.06 -10.82 -4.13
CA ARG A 321 30.61 -10.71 -4.28
C ARG A 321 30.32 -10.19 -5.69
N GLU A 322 29.77 -11.06 -6.54
CA GLU A 322 29.44 -10.71 -7.92
C GLU A 322 27.99 -10.26 -8.01
N VAL A 323 27.73 -9.31 -8.91
CA VAL A 323 26.38 -8.81 -9.14
C VAL A 323 25.61 -9.85 -9.97
N PRO A 324 24.46 -10.37 -9.51
CA PRO A 324 23.69 -11.34 -10.26
C PRO A 324 23.31 -10.82 -11.67
N PRO A 325 23.20 -11.70 -12.68
CA PRO A 325 22.73 -11.33 -14.01
C PRO A 325 21.38 -10.59 -13.95
N GLY A 326 21.26 -9.49 -14.70
CA GLY A 326 20.04 -8.69 -14.73
C GLY A 326 19.83 -7.76 -13.51
N LYS A 327 20.79 -7.70 -12.59
CA LYS A 327 20.77 -6.81 -11.42
C LYS A 327 21.95 -5.84 -11.41
N TRP A 328 21.85 -4.79 -10.60
CA TRP A 328 22.92 -3.85 -10.28
C TRP A 328 23.10 -3.73 -8.76
N GLU A 329 24.34 -3.52 -8.31
CA GLU A 329 24.65 -3.33 -6.89
C GLU A 329 24.59 -1.86 -6.50
N CYS A 330 23.88 -1.56 -5.42
CA CYS A 330 23.90 -0.23 -4.83
C CYS A 330 25.26 0.10 -4.23
N SER A 331 25.90 1.17 -4.72
CA SER A 331 27.20 1.63 -4.24
C SER A 331 27.21 2.10 -2.77
N SER A 332 26.04 2.32 -2.16
CA SER A 332 25.96 2.79 -0.77
C SER A 332 25.60 1.70 0.23
N CYS A 333 24.73 0.75 -0.11
CA CYS A 333 24.25 -0.26 0.82
C CYS A 333 24.44 -1.69 0.30
N SER A 334 25.13 -1.88 -0.82
CA SER A 334 25.43 -3.18 -1.44
C SER A 334 24.21 -4.08 -1.69
N PHE A 335 23.03 -3.48 -1.85
CA PHE A 335 21.80 -4.18 -2.19
C PHE A 335 21.71 -4.41 -3.71
N PHE A 336 21.25 -5.58 -4.13
CA PHE A 336 21.10 -5.92 -5.54
C PHE A 336 19.70 -5.58 -6.04
N ASN A 337 19.62 -4.57 -6.89
CA ASN A 337 18.39 -4.07 -7.48
C ASN A 337 18.22 -4.62 -8.90
N ASP A 338 17.00 -4.76 -9.38
CA ASP A 338 16.77 -5.16 -10.78
C ASP A 338 17.19 -4.07 -11.75
N ASN A 339 17.69 -4.48 -12.93
CA ASN A 339 18.11 -3.54 -13.98
C ASN A 339 16.98 -2.65 -14.52
N GLY A 340 15.72 -3.02 -14.29
CA GLY A 340 14.55 -2.18 -14.60
C GLY A 340 14.31 -1.05 -13.58
N ARG A 341 15.03 -1.00 -12.46
CA ARG A 341 14.86 0.01 -11.41
C ARG A 341 15.97 1.05 -11.44
N TYR A 342 15.56 2.31 -11.31
CA TYR A 342 16.46 3.48 -11.33
C TYR A 342 16.97 3.89 -9.95
N TYR A 343 16.28 3.48 -8.88
CA TYR A 343 16.63 3.77 -7.49
C TYR A 343 16.73 2.47 -6.70
N CYS A 344 17.56 2.48 -5.65
CA CYS A 344 17.75 1.34 -4.78
C CYS A 344 16.51 1.10 -3.92
N ASP A 345 15.95 -0.11 -3.91
CA ASP A 345 14.75 -0.43 -3.13
C ASP A 345 14.99 -0.37 -1.61
N MET A 346 16.24 -0.46 -1.17
CA MET A 346 16.59 -0.43 0.25
C MET A 346 16.87 0.98 0.77
N CYS A 347 17.59 1.81 0.02
CA CYS A 347 18.10 3.10 0.51
C CYS A 347 17.74 4.28 -0.40
N ASN A 348 16.94 4.04 -1.45
CA ASN A 348 16.47 4.99 -2.44
C ASN A 348 17.57 5.77 -3.19
N ARG A 349 18.83 5.35 -3.10
CA ARG A 349 19.93 5.96 -3.83
C ARG A 349 19.86 5.57 -5.31
N SER A 350 20.13 6.52 -6.19
CA SER A 350 20.12 6.31 -7.64
C SER A 350 21.12 5.24 -8.07
N ARG A 351 20.77 4.56 -9.16
CA ARG A 351 21.66 3.61 -9.81
C ARG A 351 22.98 4.27 -10.23
N PRO A 352 24.13 3.62 -10.00
CA PRO A 352 25.45 4.22 -10.27
C PRO A 352 25.66 4.67 -11.73
N ASP A 353 25.05 3.99 -12.70
CA ASP A 353 25.17 4.32 -14.13
C ASP A 353 24.25 5.47 -14.59
N LEU A 354 23.26 5.87 -13.78
CA LEU A 354 22.39 7.03 -14.05
C LEU A 354 23.05 8.36 -13.67
N ALA A 355 24.12 8.34 -12.88
CA ALA A 355 24.80 9.56 -12.42
C ALA A 355 25.40 10.39 -13.58
N TYR A 356 25.48 9.83 -14.79
CA TYR A 356 26.03 10.47 -15.99
C TYR A 356 24.97 10.83 -17.05
N VAL A 357 23.69 10.48 -16.85
CA VAL A 357 22.63 10.84 -17.79
C VAL A 357 22.10 12.22 -17.41
N ARG A 358 22.60 13.26 -18.09
CA ARG A 358 22.01 14.60 -18.01
C ARG A 358 20.72 14.62 -18.84
N PHE A 359 19.60 14.98 -18.21
CA PHE A 359 18.35 15.32 -18.89
C PHE A 359 18.43 16.70 -19.52
#